data_AF-A0A446CYJ3-F1
#
_entry.id   AF-A0A446CYJ3-F1
#
_cell.length_a   1.000
_cell.length_b   1.000
_cell.length_c   1.000
_cell.angle_alpha   90.00
_cell.angle_beta   90.00
_cell.angle_gamma   90.00
#
_symmetry.space_group_name_H-M   'P 1'
#
loop_
_entity.id
_entity.type
_entity.pdbx_description
1 polymer ?
#
loop_
_entity_poly.entity_id
_entity_poly.type
_entity_poly.pdbx_seq_one_letter_code
_entity_poly.pdbx_strand_id
1 'polypeptide(L)'
;MDQVINLVGELVITQAMLAQTASTLDPVLHDRLLNGMEQLERNARDLQEAVMSIRMMPMDYVFSRFPRLVRDIASKMGKQIELQTYGRATELDKSLIERIIDPLTHLVRNSLDHGIETPEKRVASGKDPVGQLVLSAQHNGGNIVIEVSDDGAGLNRDKILKKAIAQGLAVNENSPDDEIWQLIFAPGFSTAEKVTDISGRGVGMDVVRRNIQDMGGHVQLSCEPGNGTTTRIVLPLTLAILDGMSVRVGEETFILPLNHVTESLQPTNDQIYSVAGNERVMHVRGEYLPLVEMHRVFSVNGAQTDPTQAIAVIMQAEDRRFALLVDHLIGQHQVVVKNLESNYRKVPGISAATILGDGSVALIVDVFALARANRERWSQPEAILN
;
A
#
# COMPACT_ATOMS: atom_id res chain seq x y z
N MET A 1 -21.37 10.55 13.72
CA MET A 1 -20.26 9.66 14.12
C MET A 1 -18.96 10.14 13.49
N ASP A 2 -18.92 10.35 12.17
CA ASP A 2 -17.72 10.85 11.46
C ASP A 2 -17.19 12.19 12.01
N GLN A 3 -18.08 13.09 12.47
CA GLN A 3 -17.67 14.34 13.12
C GLN A 3 -16.91 14.12 14.43
N VAL A 4 -17.30 13.15 15.26
CA VAL A 4 -16.60 12.80 16.50
C VAL A 4 -15.21 12.26 16.18
N ILE A 5 -15.10 11.45 15.13
CA ILE A 5 -13.82 10.90 14.66
C ILE A 5 -12.91 12.02 14.16
N ASN A 6 -13.43 12.96 13.38
CA ASN A 6 -12.61 14.08 12.94
C ASN A 6 -12.16 14.95 14.12
N LEU A 7 -13.03 15.18 15.12
CA LEU A 7 -12.66 15.90 16.34
C LEU A 7 -11.60 15.16 17.16
N VAL A 8 -11.70 13.83 17.28
CA VAL A 8 -10.67 13.01 17.92
C VAL A 8 -9.36 13.04 17.11
N GLY A 9 -9.44 12.97 15.78
CA GLY A 9 -8.28 13.13 14.91
C GLY A 9 -7.63 14.50 15.09
N GLU A 10 -8.41 15.58 15.14
CA GLU A 10 -7.94 16.93 15.44
C GLU A 10 -7.36 17.06 16.85
N LEU A 11 -7.90 16.36 17.84
CA LEU A 11 -7.35 16.28 19.20
C LEU A 11 -5.99 15.59 19.19
N VAL A 12 -5.86 14.44 18.52
CA VAL A 12 -4.58 13.70 18.42
C VAL A 12 -3.55 14.54 17.69
N ILE A 13 -3.93 15.23 16.61
CA ILE A 13 -3.06 16.19 15.91
C ILE A 13 -2.63 17.29 16.88
N THR A 14 -3.58 17.94 17.56
CA THR A 14 -3.29 19.05 18.49
C THR A 14 -2.40 18.60 19.66
N GLN A 15 -2.62 17.40 20.18
CA GLN A 15 -1.79 16.82 21.23
C GLN A 15 -0.37 16.54 20.71
N ALA A 16 -0.22 15.94 19.52
CA ALA A 16 1.08 15.74 18.90
C ALA A 16 1.80 17.08 18.68
N MET A 17 1.05 18.13 18.32
CA MET A 17 1.60 19.47 18.17
C MET A 17 2.19 20.02 19.47
N LEU A 18 1.42 19.90 20.55
CA LEU A 18 1.84 20.36 21.87
C LEU A 18 3.02 19.54 22.40
N ALA A 19 3.04 18.23 22.15
CA ALA A 19 4.14 17.36 22.54
C ALA A 19 5.46 17.72 21.82
N GLN A 20 5.40 17.99 20.51
CA GLN A 20 6.58 18.42 19.75
C GLN A 20 7.09 19.77 20.26
N THR A 21 6.20 20.74 20.49
CA THR A 21 6.60 22.04 21.04
C THR A 21 7.24 21.88 22.42
N ALA A 22 6.62 21.06 23.28
CA ALA A 22 7.12 20.80 24.62
C ALA A 22 8.47 20.08 24.62
N SER A 23 8.76 19.25 23.60
CA SER A 23 10.05 18.54 23.49
C SER A 23 11.27 19.46 23.35
N THR A 24 11.07 20.72 22.97
CA THR A 24 12.12 21.74 22.87
C THR A 24 12.45 22.44 24.19
N LEU A 25 11.65 22.21 25.23
CA LEU A 25 11.80 22.82 26.55
C LEU A 25 12.80 22.03 27.42
N ASP A 26 13.46 22.73 28.34
CA ASP A 26 14.33 22.08 29.33
C ASP A 26 13.50 21.12 30.21
N PRO A 27 13.84 19.81 30.23
CA PRO A 27 13.05 18.80 30.93
C PRO A 27 13.00 18.97 32.45
N VAL A 28 14.06 19.52 33.04
CA VAL A 28 14.17 19.69 34.50
C VAL A 28 13.37 20.90 34.96
N LEU A 29 13.38 21.98 34.17
CA LEU A 29 12.62 23.19 34.48
C LEU A 29 11.12 23.04 34.23
N HIS A 30 10.71 22.20 33.27
CA HIS A 30 9.31 22.08 32.82
C HIS A 30 8.67 20.70 33.07
N ASP A 31 9.20 19.93 34.02
CA ASP A 31 8.76 18.55 34.35
C ASP A 31 7.23 18.40 34.47
N ARG A 32 6.54 19.31 35.18
CA ARG A 32 5.08 19.24 35.34
C ARG A 32 4.31 19.37 34.01
N LEU A 33 4.79 20.20 33.09
CA LEU A 33 4.16 20.39 31.78
C LEU A 33 4.36 19.12 30.93
N LEU A 34 5.58 18.58 30.90
CA LEU A 34 5.92 17.37 30.15
C LEU A 34 5.11 16.16 30.62
N ASN A 35 5.02 15.95 31.94
CA ASN A 35 4.17 14.90 32.51
C ASN A 35 2.67 15.10 32.17
N GLY A 36 2.20 16.35 32.14
CA GLY A 36 0.83 16.68 31.71
C GLY A 36 0.59 16.38 30.22
N MET A 37 1.57 16.61 29.35
CA MET A 37 1.50 16.29 27.93
C MET A 37 1.48 14.78 27.67
N GLU A 38 2.29 14.01 28.40
CA GLU A 38 2.29 12.54 28.31
C GLU A 38 0.94 11.96 28.79
N GLN A 39 0.35 12.55 29.83
CA GLN A 39 -0.99 12.16 30.29
C GLN A 39 -2.08 12.53 29.28
N LEU A 40 -1.98 13.69 28.61
CA LEU A 40 -2.87 14.06 27.52
C LEU A 40 -2.74 13.10 26.34
N GLU A 41 -1.53 12.66 25.99
CA GLU A 41 -1.28 11.65 24.95
C GLU A 41 -2.02 10.35 25.24
N ARG A 42 -1.84 9.82 26.46
CA ARG A 42 -2.52 8.60 26.90
C ARG A 42 -4.04 8.75 26.82
N ASN A 43 -4.59 9.83 27.39
CA ASN A 43 -6.04 10.06 27.37
C ASN A 43 -6.60 10.23 25.94
N ALA A 44 -5.85 10.90 25.05
CA ALA A 44 -6.26 11.08 23.66
C ALA A 44 -6.27 9.73 22.91
N ARG A 45 -5.27 8.86 23.18
CA ARG A 45 -5.21 7.50 22.63
C ARG A 45 -6.37 6.62 23.14
N ASP A 46 -6.64 6.65 24.45
CA ASP A 46 -7.76 5.90 25.05
C ASP A 46 -9.11 6.35 24.46
N LEU A 47 -9.29 7.67 24.28
CA LEU A 47 -10.48 8.23 23.65
C LEU A 47 -10.60 7.79 22.18
N GLN A 48 -9.48 7.77 21.46
CA GLN A 48 -9.44 7.28 20.08
C GLN A 48 -9.86 5.82 19.99
N GLU A 49 -9.30 4.95 20.83
CA GLU A 49 -9.67 3.53 20.89
C GLU A 49 -11.16 3.35 21.22
N ALA A 50 -11.68 4.07 22.21
CA ALA A 50 -13.08 4.02 22.60
C ALA A 50 -14.03 4.52 21.48
N VAL A 51 -13.66 5.56 20.73
CA VAL A 51 -14.47 6.03 19.60
C VAL A 51 -14.42 5.04 18.43
N MET A 52 -13.26 4.44 18.17
CA MET A 52 -13.10 3.43 17.13
C MET A 52 -13.94 2.19 17.43
N SER A 53 -13.99 1.72 18.69
CA SER A 53 -14.77 0.55 19.08
C SER A 53 -16.28 0.70 18.79
N ILE A 54 -16.83 1.92 18.84
CA ILE A 54 -18.25 2.17 18.53
C ILE A 54 -18.54 1.98 17.03
N ARG A 55 -17.55 2.16 16.14
CA ARG A 55 -17.69 2.02 14.69
C ARG A 55 -17.46 0.60 14.19
N MET A 56 -16.93 -0.26 15.05
CA MET A 56 -16.62 -1.64 14.69
C MET A 56 -17.88 -2.40 14.27
N MET A 57 -17.73 -3.18 13.21
CA MET A 57 -18.74 -4.09 12.72
C MET A 57 -18.13 -5.48 12.55
N PRO A 58 -18.89 -6.56 12.77
CA PRO A 58 -18.39 -7.92 12.61
C PRO A 58 -18.14 -8.27 11.14
N MET A 59 -17.11 -9.08 10.88
CA MET A 59 -16.77 -9.59 9.55
C MET A 59 -17.88 -10.44 8.92
N ASP A 60 -18.85 -10.93 9.69
CA ASP A 60 -20.03 -11.64 9.20
C ASP A 60 -20.81 -10.83 8.14
N TYR A 61 -20.81 -9.50 8.20
CA TYR A 61 -21.43 -8.64 7.17
C TYR A 61 -20.84 -8.84 5.76
N VAL A 62 -19.57 -9.24 5.70
CA VAL A 62 -18.85 -9.56 4.46
C VAL A 62 -18.98 -11.06 4.17
N PHE A 63 -18.67 -11.90 5.15
CA PHE A 63 -18.62 -13.36 4.96
C PHE A 63 -19.98 -13.98 4.63
N SER A 64 -21.08 -13.43 5.12
CA SER A 64 -22.44 -13.92 4.82
C SER A 64 -22.83 -13.84 3.34
N ARG A 65 -22.12 -13.04 2.52
CA ARG A 65 -22.39 -12.88 1.09
C ARG A 65 -21.74 -13.97 0.23
N PHE A 66 -20.63 -14.54 0.69
CA PHE A 66 -19.84 -15.49 -0.10
C PHE A 66 -20.46 -16.88 -0.31
N PRO A 67 -21.26 -17.46 0.60
CA PRO A 67 -21.87 -18.78 0.36
C PRO A 67 -22.69 -18.83 -0.93
N ARG A 68 -23.45 -17.77 -1.24
CA ARG A 68 -24.24 -17.68 -2.47
C ARG A 68 -23.34 -17.51 -3.69
N LEU A 69 -22.36 -16.60 -3.62
CA LEU A 69 -21.41 -16.36 -4.71
C LEU A 69 -20.64 -17.64 -5.08
N VAL A 70 -20.11 -18.35 -4.08
CA VAL A 70 -19.38 -19.61 -4.25
C VAL A 70 -20.27 -20.65 -4.92
N ARG A 71 -21.51 -20.82 -4.45
CA ARG A 71 -22.46 -21.79 -5.03
C ARG A 71 -22.80 -21.49 -6.49
N ASP A 72 -23.04 -20.23 -6.81
CA ASP A 72 -23.41 -19.79 -8.17
C ASP A 72 -22.24 -20.01 -9.15
N ILE A 73 -21.00 -19.69 -8.75
CA ILE A 73 -19.80 -19.90 -9.57
C ILE A 73 -19.47 -21.39 -9.69
N ALA A 74 -19.50 -22.13 -8.57
CA ALA A 74 -19.22 -23.57 -8.56
C ALA A 74 -20.15 -24.33 -9.51
N SER A 75 -21.45 -24.02 -9.49
CA SER A 75 -22.45 -24.60 -10.40
C SER A 75 -22.15 -24.26 -11.87
N LYS A 76 -21.84 -22.99 -12.17
CA LYS A 76 -21.52 -22.53 -13.53
C LYS A 76 -20.26 -23.20 -14.10
N MET A 77 -19.29 -23.52 -13.25
CA MET A 77 -18.02 -24.12 -13.66
C MET A 77 -17.97 -25.64 -13.52
N GLY A 78 -19.04 -26.28 -13.01
CA GLY A 78 -19.07 -27.72 -12.76
C GLY A 78 -18.08 -28.17 -11.68
N LYS A 79 -17.80 -27.32 -10.67
CA LYS A 79 -16.91 -27.62 -9.55
C LYS A 79 -17.73 -27.95 -8.30
N GLN A 80 -17.22 -28.82 -7.44
CA GLN A 80 -17.79 -29.09 -6.12
C GLN A 80 -16.93 -28.40 -5.07
N ILE A 81 -17.50 -27.47 -4.30
CA ILE A 81 -16.73 -26.60 -3.41
C ILE A 81 -17.48 -26.41 -2.10
N GLU A 82 -16.77 -26.58 -0.99
CA GLU A 82 -17.22 -26.28 0.36
C GLU A 82 -16.54 -24.98 0.86
N LEU A 83 -17.36 -24.01 1.27
CA LEU A 83 -16.88 -22.77 1.87
C LEU A 83 -16.89 -22.89 3.39
N GLN A 84 -15.72 -22.72 4.01
CA GLN A 84 -15.57 -22.61 5.45
C GLN A 84 -15.16 -21.20 5.84
N THR A 85 -15.70 -20.73 6.95
CA THR A 85 -15.48 -19.36 7.42
C THR A 85 -15.16 -19.35 8.90
N TYR A 86 -14.05 -18.74 9.29
CA TYR A 86 -13.59 -18.60 10.66
C TYR A 86 -13.50 -17.13 11.05
N GLY A 87 -13.73 -16.80 12.33
CA GLY A 87 -13.63 -15.42 12.79
C GLY A 87 -14.74 -14.48 12.30
N ARG A 88 -15.96 -14.98 12.10
CA ARG A 88 -17.12 -14.15 11.71
C ARG A 88 -17.41 -13.02 12.69
N ALA A 89 -17.13 -13.25 13.98
CA ALA A 89 -17.32 -12.27 15.04
C ALA A 89 -16.17 -11.25 15.14
N THR A 90 -15.08 -11.42 14.38
CA THR A 90 -13.96 -10.48 14.36
C THR A 90 -14.45 -9.13 13.88
N GLU A 91 -14.13 -8.11 14.66
CA GLU A 91 -14.58 -6.74 14.43
C GLU A 91 -13.60 -5.98 13.53
N LEU A 92 -14.14 -5.20 12.58
CA LEU A 92 -13.41 -4.34 11.65
C LEU A 92 -14.16 -3.01 11.50
N ASP A 93 -13.43 -1.92 11.26
CA ASP A 93 -14.02 -0.60 11.00
C ASP A 93 -15.01 -0.65 9.82
N LYS A 94 -16.16 0.02 9.97
CA LYS A 94 -17.21 0.03 8.93
C LYS A 94 -16.71 0.47 7.54
N SER A 95 -15.85 1.48 7.47
CA SER A 95 -15.33 1.95 6.17
C SER A 95 -14.34 0.97 5.56
N LEU A 96 -13.56 0.26 6.38
CA LEU A 96 -12.72 -0.85 5.91
C LEU A 96 -13.58 -2.02 5.44
N ILE A 97 -14.69 -2.35 6.11
CA ILE A 97 -15.66 -3.36 5.65
C ILE A 97 -16.20 -3.02 4.26
N GLU A 98 -16.59 -1.77 4.02
CA GLU A 98 -17.13 -1.37 2.71
C GLU A 98 -16.08 -1.48 1.61
N ARG A 99 -14.81 -1.15 1.90
CA ARG A 99 -13.70 -1.17 0.94
C ARG A 99 -13.11 -2.57 0.71
N ILE A 100 -13.16 -3.48 1.68
CA ILE A 100 -12.56 -4.82 1.60
C ILE A 100 -13.41 -5.82 0.80
N ILE A 101 -14.71 -5.54 0.61
CA ILE A 101 -15.63 -6.41 -0.13
C ILE A 101 -15.12 -6.71 -1.54
N ASP A 102 -14.69 -5.69 -2.28
CA ASP A 102 -14.25 -5.83 -3.67
C ASP A 102 -12.95 -6.65 -3.78
N PRO A 103 -11.87 -6.34 -3.04
CA PRO A 103 -10.68 -7.19 -2.97
C PRO A 103 -10.97 -8.65 -2.62
N LEU A 104 -11.77 -8.91 -1.57
CA LEU A 104 -12.08 -10.28 -1.16
C LEU A 104 -12.91 -11.02 -2.21
N THR A 105 -13.85 -10.33 -2.86
CA THR A 105 -14.64 -10.92 -3.95
C THR A 105 -13.74 -11.35 -5.10
N HIS A 106 -12.70 -10.56 -5.42
CA HIS A 106 -11.75 -10.92 -6.45
C HIS A 106 -10.89 -12.12 -6.04
N LEU A 107 -10.35 -12.14 -4.81
CA LEU A 107 -9.56 -13.27 -4.30
C LEU A 107 -10.36 -14.57 -4.28
N VAL A 108 -11.59 -14.53 -3.76
CA VAL A 108 -12.51 -15.68 -3.79
C VAL A 108 -12.74 -16.14 -5.21
N ARG A 109 -13.03 -15.22 -6.15
CA ARG A 109 -13.22 -15.60 -7.55
C ARG A 109 -11.97 -16.26 -8.14
N ASN A 110 -10.77 -15.75 -7.86
CA ASN A 110 -9.53 -16.35 -8.37
C ASN A 110 -9.31 -17.76 -7.86
N SER A 111 -9.58 -18.01 -6.57
CA SER A 111 -9.57 -19.38 -6.02
C SER A 111 -10.60 -20.28 -6.69
N LEU A 112 -11.80 -19.79 -6.99
CA LEU A 112 -12.85 -20.57 -7.65
C LEU A 112 -12.57 -20.81 -9.13
N ASP A 113 -12.05 -19.82 -9.86
CA ASP A 113 -11.85 -19.88 -11.31
C ASP A 113 -10.57 -20.67 -11.66
N HIS A 114 -9.47 -20.35 -10.97
CA HIS A 114 -8.12 -20.81 -11.31
C HIS A 114 -7.50 -21.74 -10.26
N GLY A 115 -7.82 -21.58 -8.98
CA GLY A 115 -7.25 -22.38 -7.89
C GLY A 115 -7.82 -23.81 -7.86
N ILE A 116 -9.11 -23.93 -7.55
CA ILE A 116 -9.79 -25.22 -7.34
C ILE A 116 -10.06 -25.90 -8.68
N GLU A 117 -9.71 -27.17 -8.79
CA GLU A 117 -9.84 -27.97 -10.01
C GLU A 117 -11.23 -28.63 -10.12
N THR A 118 -11.55 -29.26 -11.26
CA THR A 118 -12.79 -30.03 -11.38
C THR A 118 -12.69 -31.34 -10.57
N PRO A 119 -13.81 -31.94 -10.13
CA PRO A 119 -13.79 -33.15 -9.32
C PRO A 119 -12.97 -34.29 -9.96
N GLU A 120 -13.04 -34.44 -11.29
CA GLU A 120 -12.30 -35.48 -12.01
C GLU A 120 -10.79 -35.27 -11.93
N LYS A 121 -10.32 -34.02 -12.05
CA LYS A 121 -8.90 -33.67 -11.93
C LYS A 121 -8.38 -33.81 -10.50
N ARG A 122 -9.21 -33.48 -9.53
CA ARG A 122 -8.89 -33.63 -8.10
C ARG A 122 -8.70 -35.11 -7.75
N VAL A 123 -9.63 -35.96 -8.14
CA VAL A 123 -9.53 -37.42 -7.95
C VAL A 123 -8.31 -37.99 -8.67
N ALA A 124 -8.03 -37.56 -9.91
CA ALA A 124 -6.83 -37.98 -10.64
C ALA A 124 -5.52 -37.59 -9.94
N SER A 125 -5.55 -36.51 -9.16
CA SER A 125 -4.42 -36.01 -8.36
C SER A 125 -4.42 -36.53 -6.92
N GLY A 126 -5.32 -37.45 -6.57
CA GLY A 126 -5.41 -38.06 -5.24
C GLY A 126 -6.07 -37.18 -4.16
N LYS A 127 -6.76 -36.11 -4.56
CA LYS A 127 -7.46 -35.18 -3.65
C LYS A 127 -8.94 -35.51 -3.50
N ASP A 128 -9.57 -34.96 -2.47
CA ASP A 128 -11.02 -35.01 -2.29
C ASP A 128 -11.73 -34.36 -3.51
N PRO A 129 -12.79 -34.98 -4.09
CA PRO A 129 -13.55 -34.38 -5.18
C PRO A 129 -14.19 -33.03 -4.84
N VAL A 130 -14.46 -32.76 -3.56
CA VAL A 130 -14.94 -31.48 -3.05
C VAL A 130 -13.73 -30.62 -2.69
N GLY A 131 -13.59 -29.46 -3.36
CA GLY A 131 -12.57 -28.47 -3.02
C GLY A 131 -12.95 -27.66 -1.79
N GLN A 132 -11.95 -27.27 -1.02
CA GLN A 132 -12.13 -26.47 0.19
C GLN A 132 -11.69 -25.03 -0.08
N LEU A 133 -12.56 -24.08 0.24
CA LEU A 133 -12.26 -22.65 0.29
C LEU A 133 -12.45 -22.16 1.72
N VAL A 134 -11.42 -21.59 2.31
CA VAL A 134 -11.41 -21.09 3.69
C VAL A 134 -11.27 -19.57 3.70
N LEU A 135 -12.18 -18.89 4.39
CA LEU A 135 -12.06 -17.47 4.74
C LEU A 135 -11.85 -17.35 6.25
N SER A 136 -10.76 -16.73 6.67
CA SER A 136 -10.49 -16.49 8.09
C SER A 136 -10.32 -14.99 8.35
N ALA A 137 -10.71 -14.55 9.55
CA ALA A 137 -10.37 -13.23 10.06
C ALA A 137 -9.95 -13.36 11.52
N GLN A 138 -8.89 -12.67 11.92
CA GLN A 138 -8.41 -12.67 13.30
C GLN A 138 -7.69 -11.37 13.65
N HIS A 139 -7.71 -11.02 14.94
CA HIS A 139 -6.92 -9.91 15.48
C HIS A 139 -5.53 -10.43 15.83
N ASN A 140 -4.49 -9.76 15.34
CA ASN A 140 -3.10 -10.08 15.65
C ASN A 140 -2.30 -8.79 15.85
N GLY A 141 -1.87 -8.52 17.08
CA GLY A 141 -0.93 -7.43 17.39
C GLY A 141 -1.37 -6.05 16.91
N GLY A 142 -2.63 -5.67 17.13
CA GLY A 142 -3.17 -4.37 16.67
C GLY A 142 -3.52 -4.30 15.19
N ASN A 143 -3.42 -5.40 14.46
CA ASN A 143 -3.85 -5.54 13.07
C ASN A 143 -4.97 -6.58 12.94
N ILE A 144 -5.72 -6.48 11.86
CA ILE A 144 -6.67 -7.50 11.43
C ILE A 144 -6.02 -8.27 10.29
N VAL A 145 -5.89 -9.58 10.50
CA VAL A 145 -5.39 -10.51 9.50
C VAL A 145 -6.59 -11.23 8.90
N ILE A 146 -6.78 -11.08 7.60
CA ILE A 146 -7.82 -11.75 6.81
C ILE A 146 -7.11 -12.70 5.85
N GLU A 147 -7.50 -13.97 5.83
CA GLU A 147 -6.90 -14.95 4.93
C GLU A 147 -7.96 -15.56 4.01
N VAL A 148 -7.57 -15.74 2.76
CA VAL A 148 -8.32 -16.48 1.74
C VAL A 148 -7.43 -17.65 1.34
N SER A 149 -7.84 -18.87 1.68
CA SER A 149 -7.08 -20.09 1.41
C SER A 149 -7.89 -21.08 0.60
N ASP A 150 -7.29 -21.69 -0.41
CA ASP A 150 -7.86 -22.81 -1.16
C ASP A 150 -6.94 -24.02 -1.15
N ASP A 151 -7.50 -25.21 -1.38
CA ASP A 151 -6.79 -26.48 -1.52
C ASP A 151 -6.58 -26.90 -2.99
N GLY A 152 -6.48 -25.88 -3.85
CA GLY A 152 -6.41 -26.02 -5.30
C GLY A 152 -5.08 -26.58 -5.82
N ALA A 153 -4.87 -26.43 -7.12
CA ALA A 153 -3.61 -26.83 -7.76
C ALA A 153 -2.40 -26.00 -7.31
N GLY A 154 -2.65 -24.85 -6.69
CA GLY A 154 -1.64 -23.84 -6.43
C GLY A 154 -1.25 -23.07 -7.69
N LEU A 155 -0.19 -22.28 -7.58
CA LEU A 155 0.35 -21.44 -8.63
C LEU A 155 1.36 -22.22 -9.47
N ASN A 156 1.29 -22.05 -10.78
CA ASN A 156 2.23 -22.69 -11.69
C ASN A 156 3.49 -21.82 -11.85
N ARG A 157 4.56 -22.20 -11.15
CA ARG A 157 5.87 -21.53 -11.18
C ARG A 157 6.36 -21.27 -12.60
N ASP A 158 6.40 -22.31 -13.44
CA ASP A 158 6.96 -22.22 -14.79
C ASP A 158 6.17 -21.26 -15.68
N LYS A 159 4.83 -21.23 -15.55
CA LYS A 159 3.99 -20.28 -16.29
C LYS A 159 4.23 -18.84 -15.86
N ILE A 160 4.37 -18.61 -14.55
CA ILE A 160 4.62 -17.28 -13.99
C ILE A 160 6.00 -16.80 -14.43
N LEU A 161 7.03 -17.63 -14.29
CA LEU A 161 8.40 -17.31 -14.67
C LEU A 161 8.52 -17.02 -16.17
N LYS A 162 7.96 -17.88 -17.04
CA LYS A 162 7.97 -17.64 -18.50
C LYS A 162 7.28 -16.33 -18.87
N LYS A 163 6.17 -16.00 -18.20
CA LYS A 163 5.45 -14.75 -18.45
C LYS A 163 6.21 -13.53 -17.92
N ALA A 164 6.87 -13.65 -16.76
CA ALA A 164 7.70 -12.60 -16.19
C ALA A 164 8.90 -12.26 -17.10
N ILE A 165 9.60 -13.29 -17.58
CA ILE A 165 10.70 -13.13 -18.54
C ILE A 165 10.21 -12.49 -19.84
N ALA A 166 9.05 -12.92 -20.37
CA ALA A 166 8.47 -12.34 -21.57
C ALA A 166 8.05 -10.86 -21.41
N GLN A 167 7.71 -10.44 -20.19
CA GLN A 167 7.37 -9.05 -19.86
C GLN A 167 8.61 -8.21 -19.46
N GLY A 168 9.81 -8.80 -19.46
CA GLY A 168 11.06 -8.11 -19.13
C GLY A 168 11.22 -7.80 -17.64
N LEU A 169 10.52 -8.53 -16.76
CA LEU A 169 10.71 -8.42 -15.30
C LEU A 169 12.04 -9.07 -14.92
N ALA A 170 12.77 -8.46 -13.97
CA ALA A 170 14.09 -8.92 -13.54
C ALA A 170 13.99 -10.14 -12.61
N VAL A 171 13.82 -11.33 -13.19
CA VAL A 171 13.65 -12.60 -12.46
C VAL A 171 14.59 -13.65 -13.01
N ASN A 172 15.20 -14.46 -12.14
CA ASN A 172 16.07 -15.57 -12.52
C ASN A 172 15.36 -16.91 -12.29
N GLU A 173 15.79 -17.96 -12.98
CA GLU A 173 15.31 -19.34 -12.75
C GLU A 173 15.54 -19.79 -11.31
N ASN A 174 16.57 -19.25 -10.65
CA ASN A 174 16.94 -19.53 -9.26
C ASN A 174 16.27 -18.61 -8.23
N SER A 175 15.36 -17.72 -8.63
CA SER A 175 14.66 -16.87 -7.67
C SER A 175 13.82 -17.72 -6.69
N PRO A 176 13.77 -17.35 -5.39
CA PRO A 176 12.92 -18.00 -4.40
C PRO A 176 11.45 -17.99 -4.85
N ASP A 177 10.72 -19.06 -4.52
CA ASP A 177 9.31 -19.18 -4.90
C ASP A 177 8.47 -18.02 -4.37
N ASP A 178 8.75 -17.54 -3.16
CA ASP A 178 8.08 -16.38 -2.56
C ASP A 178 8.21 -15.12 -3.41
N GLU A 179 9.38 -14.84 -3.99
CA GLU A 179 9.56 -13.70 -4.90
C GLU A 179 8.74 -13.88 -6.19
N ILE A 180 8.68 -15.11 -6.70
CA ILE A 180 7.94 -15.44 -7.92
C ILE A 180 6.43 -15.27 -7.72
N TRP A 181 5.90 -15.67 -6.57
CA TRP A 181 4.47 -15.50 -6.26
C TRP A 181 4.07 -14.03 -6.20
N GLN A 182 4.94 -13.17 -5.69
CA GLN A 182 4.68 -11.72 -5.58
C GLN A 182 4.55 -11.04 -6.95
N LEU A 183 5.13 -11.61 -8.01
CA LEU A 183 5.00 -11.09 -9.38
C LEU A 183 3.56 -11.09 -9.88
N ILE A 184 2.67 -11.89 -9.29
CA ILE A 184 1.24 -11.89 -9.61
C ILE A 184 0.60 -10.53 -9.37
N PHE A 185 1.14 -9.74 -8.43
CA PHE A 185 0.66 -8.39 -8.16
C PHE A 185 1.29 -7.31 -9.04
N ALA A 186 2.19 -7.66 -9.97
CA ALA A 186 2.79 -6.68 -10.86
C ALA A 186 1.75 -6.10 -11.84
N PRO A 187 1.80 -4.80 -12.18
CA PRO A 187 0.83 -4.16 -13.07
C PRO A 187 0.73 -4.86 -14.42
N GLY A 188 -0.49 -5.21 -14.84
CA GLY A 188 -0.73 -5.92 -16.10
C GLY A 188 -0.20 -7.36 -16.13
N PHE A 189 0.23 -7.91 -15.00
CA PHE A 189 0.57 -9.31 -14.87
C PHE A 189 -0.71 -10.13 -14.73
N SER A 190 -0.91 -11.15 -15.58
CA SER A 190 -2.20 -11.85 -15.63
C SER A 190 -2.21 -13.36 -15.85
N THR A 191 -1.20 -14.11 -16.29
CA THR A 191 -1.32 -15.55 -16.69
C THR A 191 -2.45 -16.00 -17.66
N ALA A 192 -3.58 -15.31 -17.81
CA ALA A 192 -4.66 -15.65 -18.72
C ALA A 192 -4.26 -15.39 -20.19
N GLU A 193 -4.58 -16.34 -21.07
CA GLU A 193 -4.28 -16.29 -22.52
C GLU A 193 -5.36 -15.55 -23.32
N LYS A 194 -6.58 -15.39 -22.76
CA LYS A 194 -7.70 -14.66 -23.38
C LYS A 194 -8.29 -13.66 -22.40
N VAL A 195 -8.55 -12.44 -22.88
CA VAL A 195 -9.38 -11.45 -22.18
C VAL A 195 -10.81 -11.97 -22.20
N THR A 196 -11.33 -12.40 -21.05
CA THR A 196 -12.74 -12.76 -20.92
C THR A 196 -13.58 -11.51 -20.71
N ASP A 197 -14.78 -11.45 -21.29
CA ASP A 197 -15.71 -10.31 -21.21
C ASP A 197 -16.07 -9.91 -19.76
N ILE A 198 -15.82 -10.78 -18.79
CA ILE A 198 -16.09 -10.58 -17.36
C ILE A 198 -14.90 -9.90 -16.64
N SER A 199 -13.70 -9.91 -17.23
CA SER A 199 -12.50 -9.19 -16.74
C SER A 199 -12.40 -7.76 -17.30
N GLY A 200 -13.32 -7.35 -18.16
CA GLY A 200 -13.33 -6.08 -18.91
C GLY A 200 -13.53 -4.79 -18.11
N ARG A 201 -13.34 -4.79 -16.79
CA ARG A 201 -13.30 -3.57 -15.95
C ARG A 201 -11.91 -3.25 -15.38
N GLY A 202 -10.87 -3.93 -15.85
CA GLY A 202 -9.50 -3.65 -15.41
C GLY A 202 -9.23 -4.12 -13.98
N VAL A 203 -9.82 -5.23 -13.54
CA VAL A 203 -9.61 -5.78 -12.19
C VAL A 203 -8.60 -6.93 -12.28
N GLY A 204 -7.33 -6.60 -12.14
CA GLY A 204 -6.25 -7.57 -11.92
C GLY A 204 -5.86 -7.65 -10.45
N MET A 205 -4.91 -8.53 -10.15
CA MET A 205 -4.33 -8.65 -8.81
C MET A 205 -3.56 -7.38 -8.40
N ASP A 206 -3.08 -6.59 -9.37
CA ASP A 206 -2.53 -5.25 -9.17
C ASP A 206 -3.55 -4.28 -8.53
N VAL A 207 -4.82 -4.31 -8.97
CA VAL A 207 -5.90 -3.51 -8.37
C VAL A 207 -6.22 -3.98 -6.95
N VAL A 208 -6.19 -5.29 -6.69
CA VAL A 208 -6.36 -5.81 -5.32
C VAL A 208 -5.26 -5.28 -4.39
N ARG A 209 -3.99 -5.37 -4.82
CA ARG A 209 -2.87 -4.84 -4.04
C ARG A 209 -3.02 -3.34 -3.77
N ARG A 210 -3.36 -2.56 -4.80
CA ARG A 210 -3.56 -1.12 -4.67
C ARG A 210 -4.69 -0.78 -3.69
N ASN A 211 -5.85 -1.42 -3.83
CA ASN A 211 -6.98 -1.20 -2.93
C ASN A 211 -6.61 -1.49 -1.46
N ILE A 212 -5.82 -2.54 -1.22
CA ILE A 212 -5.34 -2.89 0.12
C ILE A 212 -4.31 -1.86 0.64
N GLN A 213 -3.39 -1.41 -0.21
CA GLN A 213 -2.44 -0.35 0.13
C GLN A 213 -3.14 0.98 0.44
N ASP A 214 -4.19 1.34 -0.30
CA ASP A 214 -5.00 2.53 -0.05
C ASP A 214 -5.78 2.43 1.28
N MET A 215 -5.92 1.23 1.86
CA MET A 215 -6.45 1.00 3.19
C MET A 215 -5.37 1.04 4.29
N GLY A 216 -4.12 1.34 3.93
CA GLY A 216 -2.97 1.29 4.83
C GLY A 216 -2.52 -0.13 5.16
N GLY A 217 -2.98 -1.13 4.40
CA GLY A 217 -2.66 -2.52 4.61
C GLY A 217 -1.58 -3.07 3.70
N HIS A 218 -1.25 -4.34 3.91
CA HIS A 218 -0.38 -5.10 3.01
C HIS A 218 -1.00 -6.46 2.68
N VAL A 219 -0.61 -7.01 1.53
CA VAL A 219 -1.04 -8.32 1.06
C VAL A 219 0.19 -9.20 0.84
N GLN A 220 0.08 -10.46 1.24
CA GLN A 220 1.08 -11.50 1.07
C GLN A 220 0.43 -12.71 0.42
N LEU A 221 1.20 -13.40 -0.42
CA LEU A 221 0.77 -14.61 -1.09
C LEU A 221 1.73 -15.73 -0.74
N SER A 222 1.18 -16.85 -0.30
CA SER A 222 1.92 -18.08 -0.05
C SER A 222 1.25 -19.19 -0.83
N CYS A 223 2.05 -20.05 -1.44
CA CYS A 223 1.55 -21.13 -2.26
C CYS A 223 2.44 -22.36 -2.12
N GLU A 224 1.79 -23.50 -1.96
CA GLU A 224 2.43 -24.80 -2.08
C GLU A 224 1.85 -25.53 -3.30
N PRO A 225 2.66 -25.81 -4.34
CA PRO A 225 2.19 -26.50 -5.54
C PRO A 225 1.51 -27.82 -5.19
N GLY A 226 0.28 -28.00 -5.68
CA GLY A 226 -0.53 -29.17 -5.36
C GLY A 226 -1.25 -29.13 -4.01
N ASN A 227 -0.94 -28.20 -3.10
CA ASN A 227 -1.65 -28.03 -1.83
C ASN A 227 -2.52 -26.77 -1.77
N GLY A 228 -2.37 -25.87 -2.75
CA GLY A 228 -3.24 -24.72 -2.94
C GLY A 228 -2.55 -23.39 -2.68
N THR A 229 -3.35 -22.36 -2.44
CA THR A 229 -2.87 -20.97 -2.30
C THR A 229 -3.51 -20.30 -1.10
N THR A 230 -2.72 -19.55 -0.34
CA THR A 230 -3.20 -18.71 0.76
C THR A 230 -2.79 -17.26 0.50
N THR A 231 -3.79 -16.39 0.36
CA THR A 231 -3.60 -14.93 0.32
C THR A 231 -3.89 -14.37 1.69
N ARG A 232 -2.90 -13.71 2.30
CA ARG A 232 -3.02 -13.05 3.60
C ARG A 232 -3.08 -11.53 3.41
N ILE A 233 -4.11 -10.90 3.96
CA ILE A 233 -4.30 -9.46 3.98
C ILE A 233 -4.17 -8.99 5.41
N VAL A 234 -3.36 -7.96 5.64
CA VAL A 234 -3.16 -7.38 6.97
C VAL A 234 -3.55 -5.92 6.90
N LEU A 235 -4.55 -5.55 7.71
CA LEU A 235 -5.11 -4.20 7.80
C LEU A 235 -4.85 -3.63 9.20
N PRO A 236 -4.49 -2.35 9.33
CA PRO A 236 -4.42 -1.70 10.62
C PRO A 236 -5.82 -1.54 11.25
N LEU A 237 -5.90 -1.60 12.59
CA LEU A 237 -7.16 -1.43 13.32
C LEU A 237 -7.63 0.04 13.39
N THR A 238 -6.74 0.99 13.10
CA THR A 238 -6.95 2.42 13.31
C THR A 238 -7.30 3.18 12.02
N LEU A 239 -7.71 4.44 12.15
CA LEU A 239 -7.59 5.45 11.08
C LEU A 239 -6.20 5.32 10.43
N ALA A 240 -6.11 5.53 9.11
CA ALA A 240 -4.88 5.36 8.35
C ALA A 240 -3.75 6.23 8.92
N ILE A 241 -2.95 5.67 9.82
CA ILE A 241 -1.71 6.23 10.30
C ILE A 241 -0.64 5.71 9.35
N LEU A 242 0.16 6.62 8.81
CA LEU A 242 1.25 6.31 7.91
C LEU A 242 2.57 6.66 8.61
N ASP A 243 3.52 5.72 8.61
CA ASP A 243 4.89 6.02 8.98
C ASP A 243 5.56 6.79 7.83
N GLY A 244 5.88 8.05 8.08
CA GLY A 244 6.37 8.98 7.07
C GLY A 244 7.73 9.58 7.42
N MET A 245 8.58 9.73 6.42
CA MET A 245 9.76 10.61 6.47
C MET A 245 9.34 12.02 6.05
N SER A 246 9.42 12.97 6.97
CA SER A 246 9.18 14.39 6.70
C SER A 246 10.39 15.01 6.03
N VAL A 247 10.17 15.63 4.87
CA VAL A 247 11.21 16.25 4.03
C VAL A 247 10.80 17.66 3.65
N ARG A 248 11.79 18.55 3.51
CA ARG A 248 11.58 19.94 3.11
C ARG A 248 12.08 20.19 1.69
N VAL A 249 11.33 20.98 0.94
CA VAL A 249 11.70 21.49 -0.39
C VAL A 249 11.32 22.96 -0.42
N GLY A 250 12.29 23.87 -0.47
CA GLY A 250 12.08 25.29 -0.20
C GLY A 250 11.52 25.49 1.21
N GLU A 251 10.37 26.16 1.30
CA GLU A 251 9.62 26.33 2.56
C GLU A 251 8.53 25.25 2.75
N GLU A 252 8.29 24.41 1.75
CA GLU A 252 7.20 23.43 1.74
C GLU A 252 7.64 22.12 2.38
N THR A 253 6.73 21.50 3.15
CA THR A 253 6.98 20.20 3.81
C THR A 253 6.16 19.09 3.17
N PHE A 254 6.83 17.99 2.86
CA PHE A 254 6.25 16.79 2.25
C PHE A 254 6.51 15.57 3.13
N ILE A 255 5.64 14.58 3.02
CA ILE A 255 5.81 13.28 3.67
C ILE A 255 6.10 12.22 2.61
N LEU A 256 7.24 11.54 2.75
CA LEU A 256 7.59 10.36 1.99
C LEU A 256 7.18 9.11 2.78
N PRO A 257 6.35 8.21 2.24
CA PRO A 257 6.03 6.95 2.90
C PRO A 257 7.30 6.14 3.19
N LEU A 258 7.55 5.81 4.46
CA LEU A 258 8.84 5.22 4.88
C LEU A 258 9.06 3.82 4.30
N ASN A 259 7.98 3.06 4.07
CA ASN A 259 8.00 1.75 3.42
C ASN A 259 8.55 1.78 1.98
N HIS A 260 8.63 2.95 1.36
CA HIS A 260 9.19 3.15 0.02
C HIS A 260 10.59 3.79 0.03
N VAL A 261 11.09 4.20 1.21
CA VAL A 261 12.42 4.81 1.36
C VAL A 261 13.45 3.70 1.57
N THR A 262 14.43 3.60 0.68
CA THR A 262 15.53 2.60 0.79
C THR A 262 16.72 3.16 1.57
N GLU A 263 17.21 4.32 1.16
CA GLU A 263 18.33 5.02 1.80
C GLU A 263 18.29 6.51 1.43
N SER A 264 19.06 7.33 2.12
CA SER A 264 19.28 8.74 1.77
C SER A 264 20.77 9.07 1.79
N LEU A 265 21.21 9.91 0.87
CA LEU A 265 22.60 10.33 0.75
C LEU A 265 22.71 11.73 0.13
N GLN A 266 23.80 12.43 0.43
CA GLN A 266 24.12 13.68 -0.24
C GLN A 266 24.91 13.38 -1.52
N PRO A 267 24.43 13.79 -2.70
CA PRO A 267 25.13 13.55 -3.97
C PRO A 267 26.46 14.30 -4.06
N THR A 268 27.42 13.70 -4.76
CA THR A 268 28.65 14.36 -5.19
C THR A 268 28.59 14.68 -6.69
N ASN A 269 29.40 15.62 -7.17
CA ASN A 269 29.44 15.98 -8.59
C ASN A 269 29.72 14.77 -9.49
N ASP A 270 30.60 13.86 -9.06
CA ASP A 270 30.98 12.67 -9.82
C ASP A 270 29.88 11.59 -9.88
N GLN A 271 28.81 11.77 -9.10
CA GLN A 271 27.65 10.89 -9.10
C GLN A 271 26.52 11.43 -9.99
N ILE A 272 26.57 12.69 -10.44
CA ILE A 272 25.49 13.30 -11.22
C ILE A 272 25.90 13.36 -12.68
N TYR A 273 25.11 12.70 -13.53
CA TYR A 273 25.34 12.66 -14.97
C TYR A 273 24.16 13.28 -15.69
N SER A 274 24.45 14.15 -16.66
CA SER A 274 23.43 14.66 -17.58
C SER A 274 23.35 13.77 -18.82
N VAL A 275 22.14 13.37 -19.17
CA VAL A 275 21.83 12.55 -20.35
C VAL A 275 21.15 13.46 -21.41
N ALA A 276 21.13 13.01 -22.67
CA ALA A 276 20.44 13.73 -23.74
C ALA A 276 18.96 14.01 -23.35
N GLY A 277 18.49 15.25 -23.55
CA GLY A 277 17.14 15.66 -23.16
C GLY A 277 17.03 16.54 -21.90
N ASN A 278 18.15 17.02 -21.35
CA ASN A 278 18.21 17.84 -20.12
C ASN A 278 17.82 17.06 -18.85
N GLU A 279 18.01 15.75 -18.88
CA GLU A 279 17.71 14.82 -17.81
C GLU A 279 18.96 14.50 -17.00
N ARG A 280 18.76 14.27 -15.71
CA ARG A 280 19.84 13.94 -14.78
C ARG A 280 19.62 12.55 -14.23
N VAL A 281 20.70 11.78 -14.17
CA VAL A 281 20.75 10.48 -13.51
C VAL A 281 21.82 10.53 -12.42
N MET A 282 21.61 9.76 -11.37
CA MET A 282 22.53 9.65 -10.24
C MET A 282 23.12 8.24 -10.19
N HIS A 283 24.44 8.14 -10.17
CA HIS A 283 25.16 6.88 -10.06
C HIS A 283 25.31 6.48 -8.59
N VAL A 284 24.66 5.41 -8.18
CA VAL A 284 24.65 4.89 -6.79
C VAL A 284 24.98 3.41 -6.82
N ARG A 285 26.09 3.03 -6.17
CA ARG A 285 26.52 1.63 -5.98
C ARG A 285 26.55 0.79 -7.27
N GLY A 286 26.95 1.39 -8.40
CA GLY A 286 27.07 0.69 -9.69
C GLY A 286 25.83 0.77 -10.57
N GLU A 287 24.78 1.48 -10.14
CA GLU A 287 23.54 1.66 -10.90
C GLU A 287 23.24 3.12 -11.18
N TYR A 288 22.63 3.39 -12.33
CA TYR A 288 22.16 4.72 -12.72
C TYR A 288 20.67 4.85 -12.38
N LEU A 289 20.37 5.71 -11.41
CA LEU A 289 19.02 5.99 -10.96
C LEU A 289 18.52 7.31 -11.57
N PRO A 290 17.30 7.38 -12.11
CA PRO A 290 16.71 8.64 -12.53
C PRO A 290 16.64 9.63 -11.36
N LEU A 291 17.12 10.86 -11.57
CA LEU A 291 17.07 11.92 -10.57
C LEU A 291 15.80 12.76 -10.76
N VAL A 292 14.90 12.69 -9.79
CA VAL A 292 13.64 13.45 -9.75
C VAL A 292 13.82 14.63 -8.80
N GLU A 293 13.79 15.84 -9.34
CA GLU A 293 13.90 17.06 -8.55
C GLU A 293 12.50 17.47 -8.04
N MET A 294 12.22 17.34 -6.74
CA MET A 294 10.87 17.61 -6.19
C MET A 294 10.38 19.02 -6.50
N HIS A 295 11.29 20.02 -6.43
CA HIS A 295 10.93 21.41 -6.72
C HIS A 295 10.39 21.60 -8.14
N ARG A 296 10.88 20.83 -9.12
CA ARG A 296 10.38 20.87 -10.51
C ARG A 296 9.06 20.14 -10.68
N VAL A 297 8.83 19.07 -9.92
CA VAL A 297 7.61 18.28 -10.01
C VAL A 297 6.44 19.04 -9.39
N PHE A 298 6.63 19.58 -8.19
CA PHE A 298 5.59 20.27 -7.43
C PHE A 298 5.59 21.79 -7.64
N SER A 299 6.44 22.30 -8.54
CA SER A 299 6.57 23.73 -8.86
C SER A 299 6.82 24.60 -7.62
N VAL A 300 7.73 24.16 -6.76
CA VAL A 300 8.09 24.83 -5.51
C VAL A 300 9.19 25.86 -5.76
N ASN A 301 8.96 27.10 -5.34
CA ASN A 301 9.95 28.18 -5.45
C ASN A 301 10.92 28.16 -4.26
N GLY A 302 12.13 28.67 -4.46
CA GLY A 302 13.12 28.84 -3.39
C GLY A 302 13.81 27.56 -2.91
N ALA A 303 13.54 26.43 -3.57
CA ALA A 303 14.20 25.16 -3.26
C ALA A 303 15.66 25.11 -3.71
N GLN A 304 16.44 24.21 -3.10
CA GLN A 304 17.81 23.96 -3.53
C GLN A 304 17.82 23.34 -4.93
N THR A 305 18.59 23.96 -5.83
CA THR A 305 18.70 23.55 -7.24
C THR A 305 20.03 22.88 -7.55
N ASP A 306 21.04 23.05 -6.69
CA ASP A 306 22.30 22.33 -6.76
C ASP A 306 22.14 20.96 -6.09
N PRO A 307 22.19 19.85 -6.86
CA PRO A 307 22.00 18.53 -6.27
C PRO A 307 23.11 18.14 -5.30
N THR A 308 24.28 18.77 -5.33
CA THR A 308 25.36 18.49 -4.38
C THR A 308 25.14 19.13 -3.01
N GLN A 309 24.25 20.12 -2.92
CA GLN A 309 23.87 20.77 -1.67
C GLN A 309 22.51 20.29 -1.14
N ALA A 310 21.85 19.41 -1.88
CA ALA A 310 20.59 18.79 -1.52
C ALA A 310 20.80 17.33 -1.08
N ILE A 311 19.74 16.71 -0.56
CA ILE A 311 19.72 15.31 -0.15
C ILE A 311 18.95 14.51 -1.19
N ALA A 312 19.53 13.40 -1.66
CA ALA A 312 18.84 12.46 -2.52
C ALA A 312 18.29 11.30 -1.68
N VAL A 313 16.97 11.14 -1.70
CA VAL A 313 16.25 10.02 -1.07
C VAL A 313 15.99 8.96 -2.13
N ILE A 314 16.54 7.76 -1.95
CA ILE A 314 16.34 6.65 -2.86
C ILE A 314 15.00 6.00 -2.56
N MET A 315 14.10 6.07 -3.53
CA MET A 315 12.74 5.55 -3.45
C MET A 315 12.60 4.28 -4.28
N GLN A 316 11.88 3.29 -3.73
CA GLN A 316 11.51 2.05 -4.42
C GLN A 316 10.00 2.03 -4.68
N ALA A 317 9.62 1.97 -5.96
CA ALA A 317 8.24 1.76 -6.41
C ALA A 317 8.18 0.48 -7.27
N GLU A 318 7.64 -0.61 -6.70
CA GLU A 318 7.68 -1.95 -7.32
C GLU A 318 9.12 -2.32 -7.71
N ASP A 319 9.41 -2.57 -8.99
CA ASP A 319 10.74 -2.96 -9.48
C ASP A 319 11.60 -1.74 -9.89
N ARG A 320 11.10 -0.51 -9.65
CA ARG A 320 11.77 0.72 -10.07
C ARG A 320 12.37 1.46 -8.90
N ARG A 321 13.62 1.88 -9.08
CA ARG A 321 14.31 2.82 -8.20
C ARG A 321 14.48 4.16 -8.87
N PHE A 322 14.34 5.21 -8.08
CA PHE A 322 14.67 6.57 -8.49
C PHE A 322 15.18 7.36 -7.28
N ALA A 323 15.99 8.37 -7.55
CA ALA A 323 16.49 9.29 -6.54
C ALA A 323 15.59 10.53 -6.51
N LEU A 324 14.99 10.83 -5.36
CA LEU A 324 14.17 12.00 -5.14
C LEU A 324 15.00 13.07 -4.44
N LEU A 325 15.26 14.20 -5.11
CA LEU A 325 16.06 15.29 -4.58
C LEU A 325 15.19 16.21 -3.70
N VAL A 326 15.61 16.38 -2.45
CA VAL A 326 14.97 17.21 -1.41
C VAL A 326 16.00 18.10 -0.74
N ASP A 327 15.57 19.21 -0.15
CA ASP A 327 16.52 20.16 0.45
C ASP A 327 16.99 19.64 1.82
N HIS A 328 16.05 19.18 2.65
CA HIS A 328 16.33 18.72 4.00
C HIS A 328 15.49 17.50 4.40
N LEU A 329 16.05 16.64 5.24
CA LEU A 329 15.33 15.62 5.99
C LEU A 329 15.01 16.20 7.37
N ILE A 330 13.72 16.29 7.71
CA ILE A 330 13.27 16.82 9.00
C ILE A 330 13.29 15.71 10.05
N GLY A 331 12.72 14.55 9.73
CA GLY A 331 12.64 13.42 10.65
C GLY A 331 11.53 12.42 10.31
N GLN A 332 11.44 11.35 11.10
CA GLN A 332 10.40 10.33 10.97
C GLN A 332 9.24 10.63 11.92
N HIS A 333 8.02 10.59 11.39
CA HIS A 333 6.80 10.85 12.17
C HIS A 333 5.69 9.89 11.74
N GLN A 334 4.87 9.48 12.72
CA GLN A 334 3.60 8.84 12.44
C GLN A 334 2.57 9.93 12.13
N VAL A 335 2.01 9.90 10.92
CA VAL A 335 1.09 10.95 10.46
C VAL A 335 -0.29 10.39 10.19
N VAL A 336 -1.32 11.13 10.59
CA VAL A 336 -2.71 10.76 10.32
C VAL A 336 -3.05 11.18 8.89
N VAL A 337 -3.36 10.20 8.04
CA VAL A 337 -3.69 10.45 6.63
C VAL A 337 -5.09 11.01 6.53
N LYS A 338 -5.22 12.23 5.97
CA LYS A 338 -6.50 12.83 5.59
C LYS A 338 -6.67 12.79 4.08
N ASN A 339 -7.83 12.29 3.65
CA ASN A 339 -8.17 12.24 2.23
C ASN A 339 -8.46 13.65 1.69
N LEU A 340 -7.83 14.01 0.57
CA LEU A 340 -7.94 15.32 -0.10
C LEU A 340 -9.25 15.47 -0.92
N GLU A 341 -10.00 14.38 -1.11
CA GLU A 341 -11.06 14.26 -2.12
C GLU A 341 -12.32 15.14 -1.90
N SER A 342 -12.52 15.74 -0.73
CA SER A 342 -13.71 16.57 -0.49
C SER A 342 -13.62 17.98 -1.08
N ASN A 343 -12.40 18.53 -1.20
CA ASN A 343 -12.18 19.96 -1.42
C ASN A 343 -11.17 20.30 -2.54
N TYR A 344 -10.40 19.33 -3.03
CA TYR A 344 -9.30 19.56 -3.97
C TYR A 344 -9.35 18.62 -5.17
N ARG A 345 -8.98 19.13 -6.36
CA ARG A 345 -8.72 18.29 -7.54
C ARG A 345 -7.50 17.39 -7.26
N LYS A 346 -7.51 16.15 -7.76
CA LYS A 346 -6.36 15.23 -7.67
C LYS A 346 -5.11 15.94 -8.20
N VAL A 347 -4.11 16.13 -7.34
CA VAL A 347 -2.80 16.67 -7.73
C VAL A 347 -1.91 15.48 -8.14
N PRO A 348 -1.44 15.41 -9.38
CA PRO A 348 -0.53 14.36 -9.81
C PRO A 348 0.71 14.30 -8.91
N GLY A 349 1.06 13.12 -8.39
CA GLY A 349 2.21 12.94 -7.49
C GLY A 349 1.88 13.08 -5.99
N ILE A 350 0.63 13.32 -5.61
CA ILE A 350 0.18 13.39 -4.21
C ILE A 350 -0.92 12.37 -3.96
N SER A 351 -0.76 11.55 -2.91
CA SER A 351 -1.74 10.54 -2.51
C SER A 351 -2.74 11.06 -1.47
N ALA A 352 -2.27 11.89 -0.53
CA ALA A 352 -3.06 12.41 0.57
C ALA A 352 -2.40 13.64 1.22
N ALA A 353 -3.02 14.18 2.26
CA ALA A 353 -2.42 15.22 3.09
C ALA A 353 -2.48 14.84 4.57
N THR A 354 -1.66 15.50 5.37
CA THR A 354 -1.66 15.38 6.82
C THR A 354 -1.43 16.75 7.47
N ILE A 355 -1.64 16.83 8.78
CA ILE A 355 -1.36 18.03 9.57
C ILE A 355 -0.21 17.67 10.52
N LEU A 356 0.86 18.46 10.46
CA LEU A 356 2.06 18.27 11.26
C LEU A 356 1.89 18.79 12.69
N GLY A 357 2.87 18.47 13.54
CA GLY A 357 2.96 18.92 14.93
C GLY A 357 3.11 20.45 15.12
N ASP A 358 3.21 21.24 14.06
CA ASP A 358 3.15 22.70 14.13
C ASP A 358 1.86 23.28 13.55
N GLY A 359 0.93 22.41 13.13
CA GLY A 359 -0.35 22.78 12.53
C GLY A 359 -0.26 23.08 11.05
N SER A 360 0.94 23.02 10.47
CA SER A 360 1.12 23.13 9.03
C SER A 360 0.57 21.90 8.31
N VAL A 361 0.15 22.09 7.06
CA VAL A 361 -0.32 21.00 6.21
C VAL A 361 0.88 20.45 5.44
N ALA A 362 1.07 19.14 5.50
CA ALA A 362 2.06 18.45 4.69
C ALA A 362 1.40 17.49 3.69
N LEU A 363 2.00 17.39 2.51
CA LEU A 363 1.48 16.59 1.40
C LEU A 363 2.19 15.24 1.36
N ILE A 364 1.42 14.15 1.31
CA ILE A 364 1.95 12.78 1.23
C ILE A 364 2.20 12.45 -0.24
N VAL A 365 3.44 12.11 -0.55
CA VAL A 365 3.90 11.85 -1.92
C VAL A 365 3.39 10.49 -2.41
N ASP A 366 2.79 10.48 -3.61
CA ASP A 366 2.47 9.25 -4.34
C ASP A 366 3.70 8.77 -5.11
N VAL A 367 4.43 7.83 -4.50
CA VAL A 367 5.68 7.27 -5.05
C VAL A 367 5.45 6.59 -6.40
N PHE A 368 4.31 5.92 -6.60
CA PHE A 368 3.98 5.25 -7.85
C PHE A 368 3.66 6.26 -8.96
N ALA A 369 2.93 7.32 -8.65
CA ALA A 369 2.65 8.39 -9.60
C ALA A 369 3.95 9.09 -10.03
N LEU A 370 4.87 9.37 -9.10
CA LEU A 370 6.17 9.95 -9.43
C LEU A 370 7.02 9.03 -10.33
N ALA A 371 7.05 7.74 -10.03
CA ALA A 371 7.75 6.76 -10.86
C ALA A 371 7.18 6.63 -12.28
N ARG A 372 5.88 6.94 -12.48
CA ARG A 372 5.21 6.96 -13.80
C ARG A 372 5.35 8.29 -14.53
N ALA A 373 5.21 9.42 -13.85
CA ALA A 373 5.31 10.76 -14.43
C ALA A 373 6.69 11.03 -15.04
N ASN A 374 7.73 10.41 -14.47
CA ASN A 374 9.07 10.43 -15.07
C ASN A 374 9.08 9.77 -16.48
N ARG A 375 8.13 8.86 -16.76
CA ARG A 375 7.96 8.18 -18.05
C ARG A 375 7.12 8.93 -19.07
N GLU A 376 6.11 9.69 -18.65
CA GLU A 376 5.23 10.38 -19.61
C GLU A 376 5.88 11.64 -20.21
N ARG A 377 6.77 12.30 -19.45
CA ARG A 377 7.72 13.28 -20.02
C ARG A 377 8.64 12.67 -21.09
N TRP A 378 8.84 11.34 -21.11
CA TRP A 378 9.58 10.63 -22.15
C TRP A 378 8.76 10.32 -23.43
N SER A 379 7.46 10.64 -23.47
CA SER A 379 6.60 10.26 -24.62
C SER A 379 5.91 11.39 -25.39
N GLN A 380 5.72 12.60 -24.84
CA GLN A 380 5.17 13.74 -25.61
C GLN A 380 5.70 15.11 -25.11
N PRO A 381 6.22 15.99 -25.99
CA PRO A 381 6.75 17.30 -25.58
C PRO A 381 5.72 18.41 -25.32
N GLU A 382 4.40 18.17 -25.33
CA GLU A 382 3.40 19.23 -25.14
C GLU A 382 2.07 18.59 -24.68
N ALA A 383 1.72 18.69 -23.39
CA ALA A 383 0.34 18.82 -22.88
C ALA A 383 0.28 18.63 -21.35
N ILE A 384 0.63 19.65 -20.56
CA ILE A 384 -0.01 19.85 -19.24
C ILE A 384 -0.16 21.36 -19.01
N LEU A 385 -0.99 21.99 -19.83
CA LEU A 385 -1.74 23.20 -19.49
C LEU A 385 -3.03 23.16 -20.33
N ASN A 386 -3.95 22.29 -19.92
CA ASN A 386 -5.41 22.41 -20.10
C ASN A 386 -6.13 21.41 -19.19
#